data_AF-A0A151J8R5-F1
#
_entry.id   AF-A0A151J8R5-F1
#
_cell.length_a   1.000
_cell.length_b   1.000
_cell.length_c   1.000
_cell.angle_alpha   90.00
_cell.angle_beta   90.00
_cell.angle_gamma   90.00
#
_symmetry.space_group_name_H-M   'P 1'
#
loop_
_entity.id
_entity.type
_entity.pdbx_description
1 polymer ?
#
loop_
_entity_poly.entity_id
_entity_poly.type
_entity_poly.pdbx_seq_one_letter_code
_entity_poly.pdbx_strand_id
1 'polypeptide(L)'
;YFYFEQKDVIFINAYLEFGTGTSLPFQKIMFRCFRSFLYHNNDNNELVQLEDEDQINLNTYTGSIYNHFYNGTWQKPVSDTYWIHNDNIYAHATRVDIKRSTSSAIEAFESWSNLPINSRTEILNNLAYTLEHNGKYLLAKTVSKCIKLLNTIHKNILTCQDERLELIAIRAPGGVIPLYHTDEVILFSYLTVSLYFGNCVVVVYSRNSCNIIPYFNMFSTAEIPPGVINLISYKNLPYSAQISHPELIDQLLEVTIPKNIILPLK
;
A
#
# COMPACT_ATOMS: atom_id res chain seq x y z
N TYR A 1 -6.92 34.45 -18.34
CA TYR A 1 -7.17 33.00 -18.28
C TYR A 1 -5.83 32.28 -18.30
N PHE A 2 -5.31 31.89 -17.15
CA PHE A 2 -4.15 31.00 -17.05
C PHE A 2 -4.56 29.84 -16.13
N TYR A 3 -4.69 28.66 -16.72
CA TYR A 3 -4.76 27.41 -15.98
C TYR A 3 -3.32 27.05 -15.59
N PHE A 4 -2.98 27.13 -14.30
CA PHE A 4 -1.84 26.43 -13.75
C PHE A 4 -2.38 25.17 -13.07
N GLU A 5 -2.44 24.07 -13.82
CA GLU A 5 -2.55 22.74 -13.22
C GLU A 5 -1.18 22.33 -12.69
N GLN A 6 -0.94 22.56 -11.41
CA GLN A 6 0.08 21.85 -10.68
C GLN A 6 -0.66 20.85 -9.77
N LYS A 7 -0.43 19.55 -9.99
CA LYS A 7 -1.28 18.42 -9.53
C LYS A 7 -1.64 18.38 -8.03
N ASP A 8 -1.00 19.20 -7.21
CA ASP A 8 -1.09 19.17 -5.74
C ASP A 8 -1.76 20.42 -5.12
N VAL A 9 -2.10 21.43 -5.93
CA VAL A 9 -2.81 22.63 -5.45
C VAL A 9 -3.86 23.06 -6.48
N ILE A 10 -5.13 23.07 -6.07
CA ILE A 10 -6.24 23.58 -6.89
C ILE A 10 -6.57 25.00 -6.43
N PHE A 11 -6.36 25.97 -7.31
CA PHE A 11 -6.77 27.35 -7.09
C PHE A 11 -8.11 27.62 -7.78
N ILE A 12 -9.10 28.11 -7.02
CA ILE A 12 -10.38 28.57 -7.57
C ILE A 12 -10.39 30.10 -7.42
N ASN A 13 -10.41 30.81 -8.55
CA ASN A 13 -10.28 32.27 -8.70
C ASN A 13 -8.91 32.85 -8.33
N ALA A 14 -8.13 33.19 -9.35
CA ALA A 14 -6.77 33.70 -9.23
C ALA A 14 -6.74 35.15 -8.72
N TYR A 15 -6.06 35.38 -7.60
CA TYR A 15 -5.13 36.49 -7.32
C TYR A 15 -4.62 36.31 -5.88
N LEU A 16 -3.43 35.74 -5.64
CA LEU A 16 -2.81 35.89 -4.31
C LEU A 16 -1.31 35.62 -4.24
N GLU A 17 -0.67 36.45 -3.43
CA GLU A 17 0.71 36.41 -2.97
C GLU A 17 0.88 35.31 -1.90
N PHE A 18 2.02 34.60 -1.94
CA PHE A 18 2.31 33.52 -1.01
C PHE A 18 2.72 34.07 0.37
N GLY A 19 1.93 33.75 1.40
CA GLY A 19 2.32 33.93 2.80
C GLY A 19 3.39 32.93 3.24
N THR A 20 4.25 33.32 4.18
CA THR A 20 5.48 32.63 4.61
C THR A 20 5.30 31.25 5.28
N GLY A 21 4.09 30.70 5.31
CA GLY A 21 3.75 29.41 5.93
C GLY A 21 3.44 28.26 4.96
N THR A 22 3.45 28.48 3.64
CA THR A 22 3.12 27.43 2.66
C THR A 22 4.31 26.49 2.43
N SER A 23 4.32 25.35 3.13
CA SER A 23 5.24 24.25 2.82
C SER A 23 4.69 23.45 1.63
N LEU A 24 5.39 23.54 0.50
CA LEU A 24 5.13 22.70 -0.67
C LEU A 24 5.58 21.26 -0.38
N PRO A 25 4.81 20.23 -0.80
CA PRO A 25 5.19 18.84 -0.56
C PRO A 25 6.40 18.48 -1.41
N PHE A 26 7.60 18.66 -0.84
CA PHE A 26 8.81 18.08 -1.38
C PHE A 26 8.66 16.55 -1.44
N GLN A 27 8.96 15.98 -2.61
CA GLN A 27 8.92 14.56 -2.96
C GLN A 27 9.17 13.64 -1.76
N LYS A 28 8.11 13.04 -1.22
CA LYS A 28 8.20 12.25 0.01
C LYS A 28 9.00 10.97 -0.21
N ILE A 29 9.84 10.73 0.80
CA ILE A 29 10.83 9.69 1.02
C ILE A 29 10.34 8.25 0.80
N MET A 30 9.02 7.99 0.80
CA MET A 30 8.48 6.64 0.64
C MET A 30 8.74 6.06 -0.75
N PHE A 31 8.87 6.92 -1.77
CA PHE A 31 9.37 6.49 -3.06
C PHE A 31 10.82 5.97 -2.98
N ARG A 32 11.67 6.30 -2.01
CA ARG A 32 13.10 5.89 -2.04
C ARG A 32 13.29 4.37 -1.92
N CYS A 33 12.51 3.66 -1.10
CA CYS A 33 12.71 2.21 -0.93
C CYS A 33 12.28 1.43 -2.18
N PHE A 34 11.14 1.78 -2.78
CA PHE A 34 10.67 1.13 -4.01
C PHE A 34 11.30 1.71 -5.28
N ARG A 35 11.73 2.98 -5.28
CA ARG A 35 12.59 3.54 -6.31
C ARG A 35 13.96 2.88 -6.23
N SER A 36 14.49 2.49 -5.08
CA SER A 36 15.68 1.62 -5.03
C SER A 36 15.36 0.22 -5.59
N PHE A 37 14.21 -0.38 -5.26
CA PHE A 37 13.77 -1.67 -5.81
C PHE A 37 13.53 -1.65 -7.34
N LEU A 38 13.03 -0.53 -7.89
CA LEU A 38 12.75 -0.35 -9.32
C LEU A 38 13.92 0.29 -10.11
N TYR A 39 14.76 1.13 -9.50
CA TYR A 39 15.85 1.89 -10.15
C TYR A 39 17.26 1.35 -9.84
N HIS A 40 17.49 0.43 -8.90
CA HIS A 40 18.73 -0.40 -8.96
C HIS A 40 18.77 -1.28 -10.22
N ASN A 41 17.64 -1.40 -10.93
CA ASN A 41 17.54 -2.11 -12.20
C ASN A 41 17.79 -1.22 -13.44
N ASN A 42 18.19 0.04 -13.27
CA ASN A 42 18.52 0.94 -14.39
C ASN A 42 20.03 1.03 -14.69
N ASP A 43 20.90 0.61 -13.77
CA ASP A 43 22.35 0.58 -13.99
C ASP A 43 22.81 -0.88 -14.15
N ASN A 44 22.73 -1.42 -15.37
CA ASN A 44 23.50 -2.55 -15.93
C ASN A 44 23.76 -3.81 -15.08
N ASN A 45 23.16 -3.95 -13.92
CA ASN A 45 23.19 -5.16 -13.13
C ASN A 45 21.95 -5.92 -13.54
N GLU A 46 22.18 -6.93 -14.39
CA GLU A 46 21.34 -8.12 -14.42
C GLU A 46 20.86 -8.37 -12.98
N LEU A 47 19.54 -8.57 -12.82
CA LEU A 47 19.02 -9.31 -11.66
C LEU A 47 20.01 -10.43 -11.46
N VAL A 48 20.78 -10.42 -10.35
CA VAL A 48 21.80 -11.43 -10.10
C VAL A 48 21.11 -12.74 -10.39
N GLN A 49 21.46 -13.34 -11.54
CA GLN A 49 21.01 -14.67 -11.86
C GLN A 49 21.48 -15.45 -10.66
N LEU A 50 20.54 -16.04 -9.94
CA LEU A 50 20.89 -16.84 -8.77
C LEU A 50 21.91 -17.84 -9.28
N GLU A 51 23.17 -17.63 -8.90
CA GLU A 51 24.26 -18.54 -9.18
C GLU A 51 23.83 -19.86 -8.56
N ASP A 52 23.53 -20.83 -9.42
CA ASP A 52 23.21 -22.22 -9.09
C ASP A 52 22.16 -22.43 -7.97
N GLU A 53 20.90 -22.04 -8.20
CA GLU A 53 19.80 -22.59 -7.41
C GLU A 53 19.21 -23.83 -8.10
N ASP A 54 19.36 -24.97 -7.41
CA ASP A 54 18.82 -26.27 -7.76
C ASP A 54 17.43 -26.16 -8.38
N GLN A 55 17.26 -26.75 -9.57
CA GLN A 55 15.97 -26.84 -10.24
C GLN A 55 14.97 -27.52 -9.29
N ILE A 56 14.11 -26.72 -8.64
CA ILE A 56 13.15 -27.25 -7.65
C ILE A 56 12.16 -28.14 -8.40
N ASN A 57 12.25 -29.44 -8.18
CA ASN A 57 11.26 -30.38 -8.70
C ASN A 57 9.98 -30.29 -7.86
N LEU A 58 9.01 -29.54 -8.37
CA LEU A 58 7.70 -29.35 -7.72
C LEU A 58 6.95 -30.67 -7.48
N ASN A 59 7.24 -31.73 -8.25
CA ASN A 59 6.55 -33.03 -8.13
C ASN A 59 7.02 -33.87 -6.93
N THR A 60 8.20 -33.56 -6.38
CA THR A 60 8.80 -34.32 -5.27
C THR A 60 8.64 -33.64 -3.91
N TYR A 61 8.12 -32.41 -3.89
CA TYR A 61 8.02 -31.62 -2.67
C TYR A 61 6.65 -31.78 -2.00
N THR A 62 6.64 -31.92 -0.67
CA THR A 62 5.43 -32.16 0.12
C THR A 62 4.81 -30.90 0.72
N GLY A 63 5.52 -29.77 0.68
CA GLY A 63 5.04 -28.48 1.17
C GLY A 63 4.08 -27.76 0.22
N SER A 64 3.49 -26.66 0.70
CA SER A 64 2.57 -25.87 -0.14
C SER A 64 3.35 -25.02 -1.15
N ILE A 65 2.75 -24.83 -2.33
CA ILE A 65 3.28 -23.96 -3.38
C ILE A 65 2.46 -22.67 -3.41
N TYR A 66 3.14 -21.55 -3.18
CA TYR A 66 2.55 -20.22 -3.15
C TYR A 66 3.04 -19.39 -4.34
N ASN A 67 2.09 -19.13 -5.23
CA ASN A 67 2.28 -18.29 -6.40
C ASN A 67 2.15 -16.80 -6.05
N HIS A 68 2.30 -15.91 -7.02
CA HIS A 68 1.92 -14.50 -6.83
C HIS A 68 0.40 -14.38 -6.74
N PHE A 69 -0.11 -13.28 -6.16
CA PHE A 69 -1.54 -13.00 -6.16
C PHE A 69 -1.78 -11.61 -6.72
N TYR A 70 -2.52 -11.50 -7.81
CA TYR A 70 -2.96 -10.22 -8.33
C TYR A 70 -4.22 -10.42 -9.18
N ASN A 71 -5.01 -9.37 -9.34
CA ASN A 71 -6.29 -9.43 -10.04
C ASN A 71 -7.24 -10.52 -9.46
N GLY A 72 -7.22 -10.68 -8.13
CA GLY A 72 -8.09 -11.61 -7.42
C GLY A 72 -7.76 -13.10 -7.60
N THR A 73 -6.62 -13.44 -8.21
CA THR A 73 -6.26 -14.83 -8.53
C THR A 73 -4.78 -15.12 -8.28
N TRP A 74 -4.46 -16.40 -8.05
CA TRP A 74 -3.08 -16.89 -7.93
C TRP A 74 -2.43 -17.05 -9.32
N GLN A 75 -1.22 -16.54 -9.48
CA GLN A 75 -0.54 -16.35 -10.76
C GLN A 75 0.87 -16.95 -10.70
N LYS A 76 1.16 -17.92 -11.57
CA LYS A 76 2.50 -18.52 -11.67
C LYS A 76 3.55 -17.46 -12.03
N PRO A 77 4.79 -17.56 -11.51
CA PRO A 77 5.87 -16.67 -11.89
C PRO A 77 6.18 -16.80 -13.38
N VAL A 78 6.47 -15.69 -14.05
CA VAL A 78 6.77 -15.65 -15.48
C VAL A 78 7.97 -16.53 -15.86
N SER A 79 8.97 -16.61 -15.00
CA SER A 79 10.18 -17.41 -15.23
C SER A 79 10.09 -18.85 -14.73
N ASP A 80 8.93 -19.28 -14.22
CA ASP A 80 8.75 -20.59 -13.56
C ASP A 80 9.77 -20.85 -12.42
N THR A 81 10.29 -19.76 -11.83
CA THR A 81 11.32 -19.81 -10.78
C THR A 81 10.68 -19.73 -9.42
N TYR A 82 11.18 -20.54 -8.49
CA TYR A 82 10.67 -20.64 -7.13
C TYR A 82 11.83 -20.67 -6.11
N TRP A 83 11.52 -20.45 -4.84
CA TRP A 83 12.46 -20.54 -3.72
C TRP A 83 11.79 -21.18 -2.50
N ILE A 84 12.60 -21.85 -1.66
CA ILE A 84 12.11 -22.58 -0.48
C ILE A 84 12.31 -21.75 0.80
N HIS A 85 11.29 -21.75 1.65
CA HIS A 85 11.37 -21.20 3.00
C HIS A 85 10.30 -21.81 3.93
N ASN A 86 10.69 -22.15 5.17
CA ASN A 86 9.80 -22.79 6.16
C ASN A 86 9.00 -23.95 5.57
N ASP A 87 9.70 -24.86 4.90
CA ASP A 87 9.13 -26.05 4.24
C ASP A 87 8.04 -25.78 3.20
N ASN A 88 7.99 -24.57 2.64
CA ASN A 88 7.07 -24.18 1.57
C ASN A 88 7.83 -23.59 0.38
N ILE A 89 7.20 -23.66 -0.78
CA ILE A 89 7.73 -23.17 -2.05
C ILE A 89 7.02 -21.85 -2.39
N TYR A 90 7.78 -20.82 -2.74
CA TYR A 90 7.27 -19.51 -3.10
C TYR A 90 7.78 -19.10 -4.48
N ALA A 91 6.90 -18.49 -5.28
CA ALA A 91 7.28 -17.93 -6.57
C ALA A 91 8.39 -16.87 -6.41
N HIS A 92 9.31 -16.78 -7.37
CA HIS A 92 10.31 -15.72 -7.43
C HIS A 92 9.88 -14.69 -8.48
N ALA A 93 9.54 -13.48 -8.03
CA ALA A 93 9.03 -12.44 -8.90
C ALA A 93 10.13 -11.87 -9.81
N THR A 94 9.87 -11.88 -11.11
CA THR A 94 10.66 -11.10 -12.08
C THR A 94 10.15 -9.66 -12.18
N ARG A 95 10.87 -8.81 -12.90
CA ARG A 95 10.40 -7.47 -13.27
C ARG A 95 9.05 -7.51 -14.01
N VAL A 96 8.78 -8.56 -14.78
CA VAL A 96 7.51 -8.72 -15.49
C VAL A 96 6.38 -9.01 -14.51
N ASP A 97 6.60 -9.88 -13.52
CA ASP A 97 5.63 -10.17 -12.46
C ASP A 97 5.30 -8.93 -11.64
N ILE A 98 6.33 -8.17 -11.24
CA ILE A 98 6.17 -6.91 -10.52
C ILE A 98 5.34 -5.92 -11.33
N LYS A 99 5.62 -5.78 -12.63
CA LYS A 99 4.86 -4.89 -13.52
C LYS A 99 3.40 -5.32 -13.63
N ARG A 100 3.12 -6.61 -13.81
CA ARG A 100 1.75 -7.15 -13.89
C ARG A 100 0.97 -6.93 -12.60
N SER A 101 1.57 -7.22 -11.45
CA SER A 101 0.97 -6.97 -10.14
C SER A 101 0.70 -5.48 -9.90
N THR A 102 1.65 -4.62 -10.29
CA THR A 102 1.49 -3.16 -10.20
C THR A 102 0.36 -2.65 -11.12
N SER A 103 0.31 -3.13 -12.37
CA SER A 103 -0.77 -2.78 -13.31
C SER A 103 -2.13 -3.17 -12.77
N SER A 104 -2.28 -4.38 -12.22
CA SER A 104 -3.52 -4.81 -11.57
C SER A 104 -3.93 -3.90 -10.41
N ALA A 105 -2.98 -3.41 -9.61
CA ALA A 105 -3.27 -2.47 -8.54
C ALA A 105 -3.64 -1.08 -9.05
N ILE A 106 -3.03 -0.62 -10.15
CA ILE A 106 -3.39 0.66 -10.80
C ILE A 106 -4.81 0.60 -11.35
N GLU A 107 -5.19 -0.49 -12.00
CA GLU A 107 -6.55 -0.69 -12.51
C GLU A 107 -7.59 -0.69 -11.37
N ALA A 108 -7.31 -1.41 -10.28
CA ALA A 108 -8.20 -1.42 -9.11
C ALA A 108 -8.29 -0.04 -8.43
N PHE A 109 -7.20 0.72 -8.42
CA PHE A 109 -7.12 2.04 -7.78
C PHE A 109 -8.13 3.04 -8.37
N GLU A 110 -8.42 2.98 -9.67
CA GLU A 110 -9.38 3.85 -10.33
C GLU A 110 -10.78 3.75 -9.70
N SER A 111 -11.21 2.53 -9.31
CA SER A 111 -12.50 2.32 -8.66
C SER A 111 -12.42 2.49 -7.13
N TRP A 112 -11.37 1.95 -6.50
CA TRP A 112 -11.22 1.92 -5.06
C TRP A 112 -11.01 3.30 -4.43
N SER A 113 -10.21 4.15 -5.08
CA SER A 113 -9.96 5.52 -4.60
C SER A 113 -11.20 6.41 -4.67
N ASN A 114 -12.08 6.17 -5.64
CA ASN A 114 -13.33 6.87 -5.84
C ASN A 114 -14.47 6.36 -4.96
N LEU A 115 -14.34 5.17 -4.37
CA LEU A 115 -15.33 4.63 -3.44
C LEU A 115 -15.42 5.52 -2.18
N PRO A 116 -16.61 5.93 -1.70
CA PRO A 116 -16.71 6.78 -0.52
C PRO A 116 -16.05 6.17 0.72
N ILE A 117 -15.51 7.02 1.58
CA ILE A 117 -14.78 6.58 2.78
C ILE A 117 -15.62 5.70 3.71
N ASN A 118 -16.93 5.95 3.79
CA ASN A 118 -17.87 5.16 4.59
C ASN A 118 -18.00 3.74 4.02
N SER A 119 -18.10 3.59 2.70
CA SER A 119 -18.15 2.28 2.02
C SER A 119 -16.83 1.52 2.17
N ARG A 120 -15.68 2.20 2.07
CA ARG A 120 -14.38 1.57 2.38
C ARG A 120 -14.30 1.14 3.84
N THR A 121 -14.84 1.94 4.75
CA THR A 121 -14.88 1.63 6.19
C THR A 121 -15.74 0.40 6.47
N GLU A 122 -16.87 0.23 5.78
CA GLU A 122 -17.71 -0.96 5.87
C GLU A 122 -16.95 -2.22 5.45
N ILE A 123 -16.27 -2.19 4.30
CA ILE A 123 -15.42 -3.30 3.82
C ILE A 123 -14.30 -3.60 4.83
N LEU A 124 -13.67 -2.59 5.44
CA LEU A 124 -12.65 -2.78 6.46
C LEU A 124 -13.21 -3.34 7.79
N ASN A 125 -14.46 -3.01 8.14
CA ASN A 125 -15.15 -3.66 9.26
C ASN A 125 -15.47 -5.12 8.95
N ASN A 126 -15.86 -5.44 7.71
CA ASN A 126 -16.04 -6.82 7.25
C ASN A 126 -14.72 -7.61 7.33
N LEU A 127 -13.58 -6.96 7.05
CA LEU A 127 -12.26 -7.54 7.26
C LEU A 127 -12.00 -7.85 8.74
N ALA A 128 -12.25 -6.88 9.63
CA ALA A 128 -12.07 -7.10 11.07
C ALA A 128 -12.95 -8.25 11.58
N TYR A 129 -14.21 -8.29 11.17
CA TYR A 129 -15.15 -9.38 11.49
C TYR A 129 -14.65 -10.74 10.96
N THR A 130 -14.22 -10.79 9.70
CA THR A 130 -13.71 -12.02 9.08
C THR A 130 -12.46 -12.53 9.82
N LEU A 131 -11.54 -11.63 10.18
CA LEU A 131 -10.35 -11.97 10.96
C LEU A 131 -10.74 -12.55 12.32
N GLU A 132 -11.67 -11.90 13.04
CA GLU A 132 -12.15 -12.36 14.34
C GLU A 132 -12.77 -13.76 14.26
N HIS A 133 -13.64 -14.00 13.28
CA HIS A 133 -14.26 -15.31 13.06
C HIS A 133 -13.29 -16.42 12.66
N ASN A 134 -12.12 -16.06 12.12
CA ASN A 134 -11.03 -16.99 11.82
C ASN A 134 -9.99 -17.07 12.97
N GLY A 135 -10.31 -16.58 14.17
CA GLY A 135 -9.46 -16.66 15.36
C GLY A 135 -8.29 -15.66 15.38
N LYS A 136 -8.28 -14.67 14.48
CA LYS A 136 -7.22 -13.66 14.34
C LYS A 136 -7.53 -12.40 15.15
N TYR A 137 -7.86 -12.58 16.43
CA TYR A 137 -8.36 -11.53 17.32
C TYR A 137 -7.43 -10.31 17.43
N LEU A 138 -6.12 -10.51 17.47
CA LEU A 138 -5.16 -9.40 17.57
C LEU A 138 -5.17 -8.52 16.30
N LEU A 139 -5.30 -9.13 15.12
CA LEU A 139 -5.38 -8.42 13.86
C LEU A 139 -6.73 -7.72 13.73
N ALA A 140 -7.83 -8.39 14.06
CA ALA A 140 -9.17 -7.80 14.09
C ALA A 140 -9.20 -6.55 15.00
N LYS A 141 -8.65 -6.64 16.21
CA LYS A 141 -8.53 -5.51 17.14
C LYS A 141 -7.68 -4.38 16.56
N THR A 142 -6.61 -4.71 15.87
CA THR A 142 -5.73 -3.72 15.22
C THR A 142 -6.45 -2.97 14.11
N VAL A 143 -7.13 -3.69 13.21
CA VAL A 143 -7.93 -3.12 12.12
C VAL A 143 -9.02 -2.19 12.70
N SER A 144 -9.82 -2.68 13.66
CA SER A 144 -10.89 -1.89 14.30
C SER A 144 -10.36 -0.64 15.03
N LYS A 145 -9.21 -0.76 15.72
CA LYS A 145 -8.57 0.38 16.38
C LYS A 145 -8.12 1.43 15.36
N CYS A 146 -7.49 1.01 14.27
CA CYS A 146 -7.08 1.90 13.19
C CYS A 146 -8.28 2.63 12.60
N ILE A 147 -9.34 1.92 12.21
CA ILE A 147 -10.58 2.51 11.68
C ILE A 147 -11.14 3.58 12.63
N LYS A 148 -11.24 3.29 13.92
CA LYS A 148 -11.77 4.24 14.92
C LYS A 148 -10.93 5.51 15.01
N LEU A 149 -9.60 5.37 15.03
CA LEU A 149 -8.67 6.50 15.09
C LEU A 149 -8.71 7.33 13.80
N LEU A 150 -8.70 6.67 12.64
CA LEU A 150 -8.77 7.32 11.34
C LEU A 150 -10.07 8.09 11.14
N ASN A 151 -11.21 7.55 11.59
CA ASN A 151 -12.48 8.27 11.59
C ASN A 151 -12.44 9.54 12.45
N THR A 152 -11.76 9.50 13.59
CA THR A 152 -11.57 10.68 14.44
C THR A 152 -10.70 11.72 13.74
N ILE A 153 -9.57 11.29 13.15
CA ILE A 153 -8.65 12.18 12.42
C ILE A 153 -9.34 12.80 11.21
N HIS A 154 -10.08 12.01 10.43
CA HIS A 154 -10.75 12.46 9.22
C HIS A 154 -11.89 13.45 9.50
N LYS A 155 -12.56 13.37 10.66
CA LYS A 155 -13.54 14.38 11.07
C LYS A 155 -12.90 15.73 11.43
N ASN A 156 -11.65 15.71 11.88
CA ASN A 156 -10.92 16.90 12.33
C ASN A 156 -10.12 17.56 11.19
N ILE A 157 -10.70 17.66 9.99
CA ILE A 157 -10.09 18.42 8.89
C ILE A 157 -9.74 19.81 9.41
N LEU A 158 -8.45 20.16 9.34
CA LEU A 158 -7.97 21.45 9.78
C LEU A 158 -8.49 22.51 8.80
N THR A 159 -9.52 23.22 9.22
CA THR A 159 -9.99 24.46 8.58
C THR A 159 -9.24 25.61 9.25
N CYS A 160 -8.27 26.20 8.57
CA CYS A 160 -7.71 27.48 8.99
C CYS A 160 -8.51 28.57 8.26
N GLN A 161 -9.20 29.40 9.02
CA GLN A 161 -9.92 30.56 8.50
C GLN A 161 -9.19 31.82 8.97
N ASP A 162 -8.82 32.68 8.03
CA ASP A 162 -8.43 34.07 8.27
C ASP A 162 -9.43 34.98 7.55
N GLU A 163 -9.45 36.29 7.80
CA GLU A 163 -10.43 37.25 7.26
C GLU A 163 -10.59 37.24 5.73
N ARG A 164 -9.63 36.65 5.00
CA ARG A 164 -9.58 36.64 3.53
C ARG A 164 -9.72 35.26 2.90
N LEU A 165 -9.39 34.19 3.62
CA LEU A 165 -9.22 32.85 3.04
C LEU A 165 -9.66 31.75 4.02
N GLU A 166 -10.26 30.71 3.47
CA GLU A 166 -10.47 29.44 4.13
C GLU A 166 -9.53 28.39 3.50
N LEU A 167 -8.63 27.86 4.32
CA LEU A 167 -7.71 26.77 3.97
C LEU A 167 -8.23 25.47 4.56
N ILE A 168 -8.52 24.52 3.69
CA ILE A 168 -8.92 23.14 4.02
C ILE A 168 -7.75 22.22 3.68
N ALA A 169 -7.12 21.63 4.70
CA ALA A 169 -6.05 20.64 4.51
C ALA A 169 -6.61 19.22 4.63
N ILE A 170 -6.62 18.48 3.52
CA ILE A 170 -7.06 17.09 3.45
C ILE A 170 -5.91 16.15 3.08
N ARG A 171 -6.10 14.85 3.31
CA ARG A 171 -5.20 13.78 2.87
C ARG A 171 -5.84 13.00 1.74
N ALA A 172 -5.14 12.92 0.61
CA ALA A 172 -5.52 12.11 -0.53
C ALA A 172 -4.72 10.79 -0.57
N PRO A 173 -5.23 9.74 -1.22
CA PRO A 173 -4.45 8.53 -1.45
C PRO A 173 -3.17 8.85 -2.23
N GLY A 174 -2.09 8.15 -1.89
CA GLY A 174 -0.82 8.15 -2.61
C GLY A 174 -0.80 7.26 -3.87
N GLY A 175 -1.79 6.40 -4.08
CA GLY A 175 -1.91 5.53 -5.25
C GLY A 175 -1.72 4.06 -4.93
N VAL A 176 -0.73 3.44 -5.58
CA VAL A 176 -0.32 2.05 -5.32
C VAL A 176 0.87 2.06 -4.36
N ILE A 177 0.67 1.46 -3.19
CA ILE A 177 1.64 1.47 -2.09
C ILE A 177 2.27 0.08 -1.95
N PRO A 178 3.61 -0.02 -2.02
CA PRO A 178 4.28 -1.26 -1.69
C PRO A 178 4.37 -1.44 -0.17
N LEU A 179 4.05 -2.62 0.34
CA LEU A 179 4.17 -2.93 1.76
C LEU A 179 4.97 -4.21 1.99
N TYR A 180 5.82 -4.21 3.01
CA TYR A 180 6.46 -5.40 3.57
C TYR A 180 6.78 -5.08 5.02
N HIS A 181 6.69 -6.06 5.91
CA HIS A 181 7.02 -5.86 7.31
C HIS A 181 7.35 -7.21 7.96
N THR A 182 8.21 -7.23 8.98
CA THR A 182 8.54 -8.45 9.78
C THR A 182 7.41 -8.84 10.73
N ASP A 183 6.77 -7.84 11.34
CA ASP A 183 5.62 -7.94 12.24
C ASP A 183 4.29 -7.87 11.47
N GLU A 184 3.44 -8.87 11.70
CA GLU A 184 2.11 -9.02 11.08
C GLU A 184 1.10 -7.96 11.55
N VAL A 185 1.13 -7.58 12.82
CA VAL A 185 0.26 -6.54 13.39
C VAL A 185 0.56 -5.20 12.74
N ILE A 186 1.84 -4.88 12.55
CA ILE A 186 2.27 -3.65 11.89
C ILE A 186 1.89 -3.67 10.41
N LEU A 187 2.06 -4.80 9.72
CA LEU A 187 1.60 -4.95 8.33
C LEU A 187 0.10 -4.67 8.19
N PHE A 188 -0.73 -5.25 9.08
CA PHE A 188 -2.17 -5.03 9.07
C PHE A 188 -2.56 -3.59 9.45
N SER A 189 -1.77 -2.92 10.31
CA SER A 189 -1.94 -1.49 10.59
C SER A 189 -1.73 -0.66 9.32
N TYR A 190 -0.60 -0.83 8.63
CA TYR A 190 -0.30 -0.13 7.37
C TYR A 190 -1.31 -0.45 6.27
N LEU A 191 -1.71 -1.72 6.16
CA LEU A 191 -2.73 -2.16 5.22
C LEU A 191 -4.04 -1.43 5.49
N THR A 192 -4.50 -1.37 6.74
CA THR A 192 -5.74 -0.69 7.12
C THR A 192 -5.69 0.80 6.78
N VAL A 193 -4.60 1.49 7.13
CA VAL A 193 -4.44 2.92 6.82
C VAL A 193 -4.43 3.14 5.31
N SER A 194 -3.70 2.34 4.56
CA SER A 194 -3.60 2.45 3.10
C SER A 194 -4.97 2.31 2.46
N LEU A 195 -5.70 1.25 2.79
CA LEU A 195 -7.01 0.93 2.24
C LEU A 195 -8.06 1.97 2.63
N TYR A 196 -8.04 2.48 3.86
CA TYR A 196 -8.99 3.49 4.34
C TYR A 196 -8.96 4.76 3.49
N PHE A 197 -7.77 5.21 3.07
CA PHE A 197 -7.60 6.39 2.20
C PHE A 197 -7.82 6.10 0.71
N GLY A 198 -8.10 4.85 0.34
CA GLY A 198 -8.35 4.47 -1.05
C GLY A 198 -7.09 4.12 -1.83
N ASN A 199 -5.96 3.84 -1.15
CA ASN A 199 -4.80 3.27 -1.82
C ASN A 199 -5.02 1.78 -2.15
N CYS A 200 -4.36 1.32 -3.20
CA CYS A 200 -4.16 -0.12 -3.43
C CYS A 200 -2.76 -0.52 -2.98
N VAL A 201 -2.57 -1.80 -2.67
CA VAL A 201 -1.35 -2.29 -2.03
C VAL A 201 -0.75 -3.44 -2.81
N VAL A 202 0.57 -3.40 -2.99
CA VAL A 202 1.37 -4.56 -3.43
C VAL A 202 2.23 -5.02 -2.26
N VAL A 203 1.86 -6.13 -1.64
CA VAL A 203 2.63 -6.73 -0.56
C VAL A 203 3.81 -7.50 -1.13
N VAL A 204 4.99 -7.27 -0.59
CA VAL A 204 6.23 -7.97 -0.97
C VAL A 204 6.60 -8.96 0.12
N TYR A 205 6.44 -10.24 -0.19
CA TYR A 205 6.85 -11.32 0.70
C TYR A 205 8.30 -11.74 0.41
N SER A 206 9.09 -11.88 1.47
CA SER A 206 10.46 -12.38 1.45
C SER A 206 10.74 -13.22 2.70
N ARG A 207 11.93 -13.82 2.78
CA ARG A 207 12.40 -14.55 3.98
C ARG A 207 12.36 -13.70 5.26
N ASN A 208 12.44 -12.38 5.13
CA ASN A 208 12.53 -11.44 6.25
C ASN A 208 11.19 -10.72 6.52
N SER A 209 10.07 -11.19 5.98
CA SER A 209 8.76 -10.57 6.21
C SER A 209 7.76 -11.56 6.82
N CYS A 210 6.75 -11.04 7.51
CA CYS A 210 5.61 -11.85 7.94
C CYS A 210 4.86 -12.45 6.74
N ASN A 211 4.22 -13.60 6.97
CA ASN A 211 3.52 -14.33 5.93
C ASN A 211 2.06 -13.86 5.83
N ILE A 212 1.74 -13.06 4.82
CA ILE A 212 0.37 -12.59 4.57
C ILE A 212 -0.48 -13.59 3.76
N ILE A 213 0.11 -14.62 3.17
CA ILE A 213 -0.57 -15.54 2.25
C ILE A 213 -1.84 -16.18 2.84
N PRO A 214 -1.86 -16.64 4.11
CA PRO A 214 -3.05 -17.25 4.70
C PRO A 214 -4.29 -16.34 4.75
N TYR A 215 -4.13 -15.03 4.57
CA TYR A 215 -5.22 -14.05 4.68
C TYR A 215 -5.93 -13.74 3.36
N PHE A 216 -5.43 -14.20 2.21
CA PHE A 216 -6.02 -13.85 0.90
C PHE A 216 -7.47 -14.31 0.73
N ASN A 217 -7.83 -15.48 1.27
CA ASN A 217 -9.22 -15.91 1.29
C ASN A 217 -10.07 -15.01 2.20
N MET A 218 -9.51 -14.53 3.32
CA MET A 218 -10.22 -13.62 4.23
C MET A 218 -10.45 -12.25 3.59
N PHE A 219 -9.49 -11.75 2.79
CA PHE A 219 -9.69 -10.51 2.02
C PHE A 219 -10.84 -10.65 1.03
N SER A 220 -10.94 -11.79 0.33
CA SER A 220 -12.07 -12.06 -0.55
C SER A 220 -13.39 -12.15 0.21
N THR A 221 -13.44 -12.85 1.34
CA THR A 221 -14.64 -12.95 2.19
C THR A 221 -15.07 -11.59 2.75
N ALA A 222 -14.11 -10.71 3.02
CA ALA A 222 -14.36 -9.34 3.45
C ALA A 222 -14.77 -8.39 2.32
N GLU A 223 -14.97 -8.91 1.10
CA GLU A 223 -15.37 -8.14 -0.09
C GLU A 223 -14.33 -7.10 -0.52
N ILE A 224 -13.04 -7.34 -0.23
CA ILE A 224 -11.96 -6.51 -0.78
C ILE A 224 -11.87 -6.79 -2.28
N PRO A 225 -12.00 -5.76 -3.14
CA PRO A 225 -12.03 -5.98 -4.58
C PRO A 225 -10.72 -6.58 -5.14
N PRO A 226 -10.79 -7.36 -6.23
CA PRO A 226 -9.61 -7.81 -6.96
C PRO A 226 -8.67 -6.65 -7.31
N GLY A 227 -7.37 -6.85 -7.09
CA GLY A 227 -6.35 -5.84 -7.39
C GLY A 227 -6.09 -4.83 -6.26
N VAL A 228 -6.99 -4.69 -5.29
CA VAL A 228 -6.81 -3.75 -4.17
C VAL A 228 -5.70 -4.19 -3.22
N ILE A 229 -5.56 -5.50 -2.98
CA ILE A 229 -4.42 -6.11 -2.31
C ILE A 229 -3.82 -7.16 -3.23
N ASN A 230 -2.57 -6.94 -3.62
CA ASN A 230 -1.78 -7.86 -4.41
C ASN A 230 -0.58 -8.37 -3.60
N LEU A 231 0.01 -9.47 -4.04
CA LEU A 231 1.17 -10.12 -3.46
C LEU A 231 2.17 -10.48 -4.56
N ILE A 232 3.42 -10.12 -4.32
CA ILE A 232 4.57 -10.69 -5.00
C ILE A 232 5.51 -11.29 -3.96
N SER A 233 6.23 -12.34 -4.34
CA SER A 233 7.19 -13.02 -3.50
C SER A 233 8.58 -12.91 -4.13
N TYR A 234 9.57 -12.56 -3.33
CA TYR A 234 10.93 -12.33 -3.78
C TYR A 234 11.91 -12.82 -2.71
N LYS A 235 12.88 -13.67 -3.12
CA LYS A 235 13.74 -14.38 -2.18
C LYS A 235 14.56 -13.43 -1.30
N ASN A 236 15.26 -12.50 -1.94
CA ASN A 236 16.26 -11.63 -1.31
C ASN A 236 15.85 -10.17 -1.44
N LEU A 237 14.98 -9.70 -0.55
CA LEU A 237 14.77 -8.26 -0.42
C LEU A 237 15.94 -7.70 0.41
N PRO A 238 16.71 -6.69 -0.09
CA PRO A 238 17.74 -6.06 0.73
C PRO A 238 17.09 -5.58 2.03
N TYR A 239 17.66 -6.01 3.16
CA TYR A 239 17.15 -5.67 4.48
C TYR A 239 17.22 -4.16 4.68
N SER A 240 16.13 -3.47 4.37
CA SER A 240 15.88 -2.15 4.90
C SER A 240 15.51 -2.33 6.35
N ALA A 241 16.27 -1.72 7.26
CA ALA A 241 15.94 -1.66 8.67
C ALA A 241 14.61 -0.90 8.86
N GLN A 242 13.48 -1.58 8.72
CA GLN A 242 12.19 -1.11 9.21
C GLN A 242 12.04 -1.65 10.63
N ILE A 243 12.83 -1.06 11.53
CA ILE A 243 12.65 -1.20 12.98
C ILE A 243 12.07 0.12 13.45
N SER A 244 10.79 0.31 13.23
CA SER A 244 10.01 1.25 14.02
C SER A 244 8.63 0.65 14.25
N HIS A 245 8.04 0.92 15.42
CA HIS A 245 6.61 0.82 15.63
C HIS A 245 6.04 2.20 15.35
N PRO A 246 5.89 2.61 14.07
CA PRO A 246 5.47 3.97 13.75
C PRO A 246 4.08 4.19 14.32
N GLU A 247 3.89 5.34 14.94
CA GLU A 247 2.55 5.75 15.36
C GLU A 247 1.63 5.83 14.14
N LEU A 248 0.32 5.71 14.35
CA LEU A 248 -0.64 5.71 13.24
C LEU A 248 -0.55 6.99 12.38
N ILE A 249 -0.14 8.11 12.99
CA ILE A 249 0.06 9.39 12.30
C ILE A 249 1.25 9.31 11.32
N ASP A 250 2.35 8.63 11.70
CA ASP A 250 3.50 8.45 10.81
C ASP A 250 3.12 7.58 9.61
N GLN A 251 2.40 6.48 9.86
CA GLN A 251 1.86 5.60 8.81
C GLN A 251 0.97 6.39 7.85
N LEU A 252 0.07 7.21 8.39
CA LEU A 252 -0.79 8.11 7.61
C LEU A 252 0.05 9.05 6.72
N LEU A 253 1.07 9.69 7.29
CA LEU A 253 1.93 10.61 6.56
C LEU A 253 2.75 9.92 5.47
N GLU A 254 3.10 8.66 5.66
CA GLU A 254 3.79 7.87 4.65
C GLU A 254 2.87 7.58 3.48
N VAL A 255 1.67 7.04 3.72
CA VAL A 255 0.78 6.49 2.67
C VAL A 255 -0.20 7.50 2.05
N THR A 256 -0.16 8.76 2.48
CA THR A 256 -1.05 9.82 1.95
C THR A 256 -0.29 11.07 1.52
N ILE A 257 -0.90 11.80 0.59
CA ILE A 257 -0.40 13.07 0.07
C ILE A 257 -1.27 14.20 0.65
N PRO A 258 -0.67 15.29 1.18
CA PRO A 258 -1.44 16.47 1.56
C PRO A 258 -2.07 17.11 0.31
N LYS A 259 -3.35 17.47 0.39
CA LYS A 259 -4.00 18.37 -0.56
C LYS A 259 -4.59 19.54 0.20
N ASN A 260 -4.28 20.73 -0.28
CA ASN A 260 -4.77 21.98 0.29
C ASN A 260 -5.80 22.57 -0.67
N ILE A 261 -6.99 22.87 -0.16
CA ILE A 261 -8.04 23.60 -0.88
C ILE A 261 -8.08 24.99 -0.27
N ILE A 262 -7.88 26.01 -1.09
CA ILE A 262 -7.90 27.41 -0.67
C ILE A 262 -9.15 28.05 -1.28
N LEU A 263 -10.04 28.54 -0.44
CA LEU A 263 -11.27 29.22 -0.83
C LEU A 263 -11.20 30.70 -0.43
N PRO A 264 -11.55 31.64 -1.32
CA PRO A 264 -11.74 33.02 -0.93
C PRO A 264 -12.97 33.16 -0.02
N LEU A 265 -12.82 33.81 1.13
CA LEU A 265 -13.96 34.28 1.91
C LEU A 265 -14.52 35.53 1.21
N LYS A 266 -15.84 35.56 1.00
CA LYS A 266 -16.54 36.68 0.37
C LYS A 266 -16.61 37.89 1.28
#